data_AF-A0A2N7ARK0-F1
#
_entry.id   AF-A0A2N7ARK0-F1
#
_cell.length_a   1.000
_cell.length_b   1.000
_cell.length_c   1.000
_cell.angle_alpha   90.00
_cell.angle_beta   90.00
_cell.angle_gamma   90.00
#
_symmetry.space_group_name_H-M   'P 1'
#
loop_
_entity.id
_entity.type
_entity.pdbx_description
1 polymer ?
#
loop_
_entity_poly.entity_id
_entity_poly.type
_entity_poly.pdbx_seq_one_letter_code
_entity_poly.pdbx_strand_id
1 'polypeptide(L)'
;MNKKIGLFLPYFGKFPNYFRLWIKSVAINPEIQFILITDQNLTATLPSNLRVIKKEFKDIQRLIKDKFNKLDISLDSPYKLCDFRPAYGYIFDNLIEKYGLDYWGFCDPDVIWGRISEFLKKKSFYEKNYDKVGYLGHFQFFSVKEKMLFTEIIDDEKFRNYKYVFTHKYAYHFDEEIGIGLIAKKRI
;
A
#
# COMPACT_ATOMS: atom_id res chain seq x y z
N MET A 1 10.43 10.46 -18.94
CA MET A 1 11.13 10.29 -17.64
C MET A 1 10.65 8.99 -17.03
N ASN A 2 11.54 8.13 -16.53
CA ASN A 2 11.11 6.87 -15.94
C ASN A 2 10.59 7.13 -14.50
N LYS A 3 9.28 7.02 -14.30
CA LYS A 3 8.60 7.28 -13.01
C LYS A 3 8.87 6.15 -12.04
N LYS A 4 9.32 6.47 -10.82
CA LYS A 4 9.62 5.49 -9.76
C LYS A 4 8.37 5.14 -8.95
N ILE A 5 7.94 3.89 -9.03
CA ILE A 5 6.78 3.37 -8.30
C ILE A 5 7.27 2.55 -7.11
N GLY A 6 6.76 2.85 -5.91
CA GLY A 6 6.95 2.03 -4.73
C GLY A 6 5.65 1.41 -4.22
N LEU A 7 5.65 0.10 -3.99
CA LEU A 7 4.50 -0.64 -3.47
C LEU A 7 4.81 -1.17 -2.07
N PHE A 8 4.06 -0.70 -1.08
CA PHE A 8 4.20 -1.09 0.31
C PHE A 8 3.39 -2.36 0.60
N LEU A 9 4.06 -3.34 1.21
CA LEU A 9 3.45 -4.56 1.74
C LEU A 9 3.89 -4.74 3.20
N PRO A 10 3.18 -4.17 4.17
CA PRO A 10 3.32 -4.57 5.57
C PRO A 10 2.70 -5.95 5.78
N TYR A 11 3.49 -6.91 6.27
CA TYR A 11 3.03 -8.27 6.54
C TYR A 11 3.73 -8.82 7.79
N PHE A 12 2.95 -9.22 8.78
CA PHE A 12 3.45 -9.71 10.06
C PHE A 12 2.90 -11.09 10.37
N GLY A 13 3.73 -11.95 10.94
CA GLY A 13 3.44 -13.36 11.13
C GLY A 13 3.95 -14.24 9.99
N LYS A 14 3.66 -15.53 10.08
CA LYS A 14 4.21 -16.55 9.18
C LYS A 14 3.69 -16.36 7.75
N PHE A 15 4.63 -16.18 6.81
CA PHE A 15 4.29 -16.15 5.39
C PHE A 15 3.66 -17.47 4.91
N PRO A 16 2.75 -17.41 3.93
CA PRO A 16 2.21 -18.60 3.30
C PRO A 16 3.31 -19.39 2.58
N ASN A 17 3.11 -20.69 2.41
CA ASN A 17 4.07 -21.59 1.76
C ASN A 17 4.44 -21.16 0.32
N TYR A 18 3.54 -20.44 -0.36
CA TYR A 18 3.73 -19.93 -1.71
C TYR A 18 4.49 -18.59 -1.77
N PHE A 19 4.87 -17.97 -0.65
CA PHE A 19 5.48 -16.64 -0.66
C PHE A 19 6.80 -16.58 -1.45
N ARG A 20 7.53 -17.71 -1.57
CA ARG A 20 8.69 -17.80 -2.47
C ARG A 20 8.32 -17.59 -3.95
N LEU A 21 7.13 -18.00 -4.38
CA LEU A 21 6.61 -17.74 -5.73
C LEU A 21 6.28 -16.27 -5.90
N TRP A 22 5.70 -15.62 -4.88
CA TRP A 22 5.49 -14.18 -4.86
C TRP A 22 6.81 -13.43 -5.07
N ILE A 23 7.86 -13.75 -4.30
CA ILE A 23 9.20 -13.14 -4.46
C ILE A 23 9.76 -13.33 -5.88
N LYS A 24 9.62 -14.53 -6.46
CA LYS A 24 10.05 -14.81 -7.83
C LYS A 24 9.28 -13.95 -8.85
N SER A 25 7.99 -13.76 -8.65
CA SER A 25 7.17 -12.90 -9.53
C SER A 25 7.47 -11.41 -9.34
N VAL A 26 7.89 -10.98 -8.14
CA VAL A 26 8.37 -9.61 -7.93
C VAL A 26 9.63 -9.34 -8.75
N ALA A 27 10.55 -10.29 -8.85
CA ALA A 27 11.82 -10.15 -9.57
C ALA A 27 11.67 -9.79 -11.06
N ILE A 28 10.54 -10.14 -11.68
CA ILE A 28 10.28 -9.83 -13.09
C ILE A 28 9.80 -8.38 -13.29
N ASN A 29 9.76 -7.55 -12.24
CA ASN A 29 9.30 -6.15 -12.34
C ASN A 29 10.39 -5.17 -11.86
N PRO A 30 11.58 -5.13 -12.50
CA PRO A 30 12.72 -4.34 -12.02
C PRO A 30 12.45 -2.83 -11.95
N GLU A 31 11.46 -2.35 -12.70
CA GLU A 31 11.00 -0.95 -12.72
C GLU A 31 10.21 -0.54 -11.46
N ILE A 32 9.73 -1.50 -10.67
CA ILE A 32 8.86 -1.27 -9.51
C ILE A 32 9.58 -1.68 -8.25
N GLN A 33 9.67 -0.76 -7.29
CA GLN A 33 10.24 -1.02 -5.98
C GLN A 33 9.17 -1.60 -5.05
N PHE A 34 9.24 -2.89 -4.77
CA PHE A 34 8.43 -3.51 -3.72
C PHE A 34 9.10 -3.26 -2.36
N ILE A 35 8.31 -2.88 -1.36
CA ILE A 35 8.76 -2.52 -0.02
C ILE A 35 8.01 -3.39 0.98
N LEU A 36 8.62 -4.51 1.36
CA LEU A 36 8.10 -5.43 2.36
C LEU A 36 8.51 -4.97 3.75
N ILE A 37 7.54 -4.78 4.65
CA ILE A 37 7.79 -4.45 6.05
C ILE A 37 7.32 -5.65 6.88
N THR A 38 8.23 -6.33 7.59
CA THR A 38 7.91 -7.61 8.22
C THR A 38 8.76 -7.95 9.45
N ASP A 39 8.20 -8.78 10.33
CA ASP A 39 8.84 -9.41 11.49
C ASP A 39 9.50 -10.76 11.14
N GLN A 40 9.33 -11.24 9.92
CA GLN A 40 9.91 -12.50 9.47
C GLN A 40 11.36 -12.31 9.00
N ASN A 41 12.17 -13.36 9.12
CA ASN A 41 13.48 -13.42 8.47
C ASN A 41 13.32 -14.18 7.15
N LEU A 42 13.63 -13.52 6.04
CA LEU A 42 13.61 -14.17 4.73
C LEU A 42 14.95 -14.84 4.47
N THR A 43 14.94 -16.16 4.27
CA THR A 43 16.14 -16.95 3.96
C THR A 43 16.39 -17.10 2.46
N ALA A 44 15.63 -16.39 1.62
CA ALA A 44 15.70 -16.48 0.18
C ALA A 44 16.57 -15.35 -0.40
N THR A 45 17.21 -15.61 -1.55
CA THR A 45 17.82 -14.55 -2.35
C THR A 45 16.74 -13.56 -2.77
N LEU A 46 16.91 -12.31 -2.35
CA LEU A 46 15.95 -11.25 -2.62
C LEU A 46 16.31 -10.56 -3.95
N PRO A 47 15.34 -10.29 -4.82
CA PRO A 47 15.60 -9.52 -6.04
C PRO A 47 15.92 -8.06 -5.68
N SER A 48 16.69 -7.39 -6.54
CA SER A 48 17.15 -6.01 -6.30
C SER A 48 16.02 -4.99 -6.14
N ASN A 49 14.85 -5.29 -6.73
CA ASN A 49 13.64 -4.47 -6.66
C ASN A 49 12.74 -4.80 -5.46
N LEU A 50 13.16 -5.67 -4.54
CA LEU A 50 12.49 -5.93 -3.27
C LEU A 50 13.32 -5.39 -2.10
N ARG A 51 12.84 -4.33 -1.44
CA ARG A 51 13.37 -3.87 -0.15
C ARG A 51 12.63 -4.58 0.96
N VAL A 52 13.39 -5.13 1.91
CA VAL A 52 12.85 -5.74 3.13
C VAL A 52 13.25 -4.87 4.30
N ILE A 53 12.26 -4.36 5.02
CA ILE A 53 12.42 -3.54 6.20
C ILE A 53 12.01 -4.39 7.39
N LYS A 54 12.99 -4.76 8.21
CA LYS A 54 12.77 -5.53 9.44
C LYS A 54 12.15 -4.63 10.50
N LYS A 55 10.93 -4.94 10.92
CA LYS A 55 10.19 -4.28 12.01
C LYS A 55 9.27 -5.28 12.68
N GLU A 56 8.99 -5.07 13.96
CA GLU A 56 7.93 -5.81 14.64
C GLU A 56 6.58 -5.14 14.38
N PHE A 57 5.48 -5.89 14.49
CA PHE A 57 4.14 -5.32 14.32
C PHE A 57 3.89 -4.14 15.29
N LYS A 58 4.42 -4.22 16.51
CA LYS A 58 4.35 -3.15 17.52
C LYS A 58 5.00 -1.84 17.07
N ASP A 59 6.01 -1.90 16.22
CA ASP A 59 6.66 -0.69 15.69
C ASP A 59 5.73 0.03 14.70
N ILE A 60 4.97 -0.72 13.90
CA ILE A 60 3.99 -0.16 12.97
C ILE A 60 2.77 0.37 13.71
N GLN A 61 2.30 -0.34 14.75
CA GLN A 61 1.25 0.17 15.61
C GLN A 61 1.62 1.54 16.20
N ARG A 62 2.85 1.69 16.71
CA ARG A 62 3.35 2.95 17.26
C ARG A 62 3.44 4.04 16.20
N LEU A 63 4.06 3.74 15.05
CA LEU A 63 4.16 4.68 13.93
C LEU A 63 2.78 5.23 13.51
N ILE A 64 1.78 4.35 13.37
CA ILE A 64 0.43 4.75 12.98
C ILE A 64 -0.22 5.59 14.08
N LYS A 65 -0.11 5.18 15.36
CA LYS A 65 -0.63 5.96 16.49
C LYS A 65 -0.03 7.36 16.57
N ASP A 66 1.28 7.49 16.33
CA ASP A 66 1.97 8.78 16.34
C ASP A 66 1.50 9.68 15.17
N LYS A 67 1.34 9.10 13.97
CA LYS A 67 0.82 9.80 12.79
C LYS A 67 -0.63 10.27 12.98
N PHE A 68 -1.44 9.52 13.73
CA PHE A 68 -2.85 9.83 13.98
C PHE A 68 -3.14 10.09 15.45
N ASN A 69 -2.30 10.88 16.12
CA ASN A 69 -2.34 11.13 17.56
C ASN A 69 -3.64 11.77 18.12
N LYS A 70 -4.56 12.20 17.26
CA LYS A 70 -5.89 12.72 17.62
C LYS A 70 -6.98 11.66 17.58
N LEU A 71 -6.67 10.44 17.18
CA LEU A 71 -7.59 9.31 17.05
C LEU A 71 -7.17 8.17 17.97
N ASP A 72 -8.14 7.48 18.55
CA ASP A 72 -7.88 6.24 19.29
C ASP A 72 -7.79 5.06 18.31
N ILE A 73 -6.59 4.86 17.76
CA ILE A 73 -6.35 3.88 16.69
C ILE A 73 -6.57 2.44 17.18
N SER A 74 -7.47 1.73 16.49
CA SER A 74 -7.70 0.30 16.64
C SER A 74 -6.93 -0.49 15.58
N LEU A 75 -5.83 -1.11 16.02
CA LEU A 75 -4.94 -1.90 15.18
C LEU A 75 -4.41 -3.11 15.96
N ASP A 76 -5.33 -3.96 16.41
CA ASP A 76 -5.00 -5.08 17.31
C ASP A 76 -4.47 -6.32 16.57
N SER A 77 -4.69 -6.39 15.25
CA SER A 77 -4.23 -7.50 14.40
C SER A 77 -3.54 -7.02 13.12
N PRO A 78 -2.59 -7.80 12.57
CA PRO A 78 -1.93 -7.44 11.31
C PRO A 78 -2.90 -7.28 10.14
N TYR A 79 -3.95 -8.10 10.06
CA TYR A 79 -4.92 -8.04 8.96
C TYR A 79 -5.63 -6.68 8.87
N LYS A 80 -5.83 -6.01 10.01
CA LYS A 80 -6.43 -4.68 10.07
C LYS A 80 -5.59 -3.61 9.34
N LEU A 81 -4.33 -3.88 9.01
CA LEU A 81 -3.50 -2.99 8.17
C LEU A 81 -4.08 -2.77 6.77
N CYS A 82 -4.92 -3.67 6.24
CA CYS A 82 -5.59 -3.47 4.95
C CYS A 82 -6.40 -2.17 4.96
N ASP A 83 -7.10 -1.87 6.05
CA ASP A 83 -7.86 -0.63 6.16
C ASP A 83 -6.97 0.62 6.20
N PHE A 84 -5.68 0.50 6.55
CA PHE A 84 -4.73 1.61 6.57
C PHE A 84 -4.00 1.82 5.23
N ARG A 85 -4.15 0.92 4.25
CA ARG A 85 -3.50 1.01 2.94
C ARG A 85 -3.75 2.35 2.23
N PRO A 86 -4.97 2.93 2.23
CA PRO A 86 -5.19 4.25 1.64
C PRO A 86 -4.38 5.37 2.30
N ALA A 87 -3.86 5.17 3.51
CA ALA A 87 -3.04 6.12 4.24
C ALA A 87 -1.53 5.79 4.21
N TYR A 88 -1.09 4.75 3.50
CA TYR A 88 0.33 4.38 3.45
C TYR A 88 1.24 5.47 2.91
N GLY A 89 0.73 6.33 2.01
CA GLY A 89 1.44 7.50 1.53
C GLY A 89 1.84 8.46 2.66
N TYR A 90 0.94 8.63 3.63
CA TYR A 90 1.17 9.47 4.80
C TYR A 90 1.93 8.74 5.92
N ILE A 91 1.61 7.47 6.16
CA ILE A 91 2.23 6.65 7.21
C ILE A 91 3.71 6.40 6.91
N PHE A 92 4.06 6.14 5.64
CA PHE A 92 5.41 5.80 5.19
C PHE A 92 6.07 6.90 4.35
N ASP A 93 5.69 8.16 4.56
CA ASP A 93 6.25 9.33 3.85
C ASP A 93 7.78 9.38 3.90
N ASN A 94 8.38 9.08 5.05
CA ASN A 94 9.84 9.00 5.21
C ASN A 94 10.47 7.96 4.27
N LEU A 95 9.79 6.84 4.00
CA LEU A 95 10.27 5.81 3.07
C LEU A 95 10.10 6.26 1.62
N ILE A 96 9.01 6.96 1.31
CA ILE A 96 8.78 7.58 -0.01
C ILE A 96 9.92 8.53 -0.35
N GLU A 97 10.28 9.41 0.58
CA GLU A 97 11.38 10.36 0.43
C GLU A 97 12.73 9.67 0.35
N LYS A 98 13.01 8.73 1.27
CA LYS A 98 14.26 7.96 1.31
C LYS A 98 14.56 7.24 -0.01
N TYR A 99 13.54 6.70 -0.69
CA TYR A 99 13.71 5.99 -1.95
C TYR A 99 13.47 6.86 -3.18
N GLY A 100 13.12 8.14 -3.00
CA GLY A 100 12.85 9.09 -4.08
C GLY A 100 11.76 8.59 -5.02
N LEU A 101 10.65 8.13 -4.46
CA LEU A 101 9.52 7.61 -5.23
C LEU A 101 8.69 8.76 -5.83
N ASP A 102 8.21 8.59 -7.06
CA ASP A 102 7.25 9.49 -7.71
C ASP A 102 5.80 9.04 -7.45
N TYR A 103 5.64 7.74 -7.20
CA TYR A 103 4.37 7.08 -6.91
C TYR A 103 4.51 6.13 -5.72
N TRP A 104 3.48 6.08 -4.89
CA TRP A 104 3.37 5.16 -3.76
C TRP A 104 2.10 4.34 -3.88
N GLY A 105 2.10 3.11 -3.39
CA GLY A 105 0.95 2.24 -3.46
C GLY A 105 1.05 1.07 -2.52
N PHE A 106 0.19 0.10 -2.75
CA PHE A 106 0.13 -1.12 -1.96
C PHE A 106 -0.24 -2.30 -2.86
N CYS A 107 0.07 -3.48 -2.37
CA CYS A 107 -0.20 -4.72 -3.07
C CYS A 107 -0.43 -5.87 -2.10
N ASP A 108 -0.92 -6.99 -2.62
CA ASP A 108 -1.18 -8.18 -1.84
C ASP A 108 -0.05 -9.22 -1.88
N PRO A 109 0.11 -9.99 -0.78
CA PRO A 109 1.07 -11.09 -0.71
C PRO A 109 0.60 -12.36 -1.44
N ASP A 110 -0.67 -12.45 -1.86
CA ASP A 110 -1.29 -13.59 -2.53
C ASP A 110 -1.46 -13.41 -4.04
N VAL A 111 -0.86 -12.36 -4.61
CA VAL A 111 -0.83 -12.09 -6.06
C VAL A 111 0.47 -12.59 -6.68
N ILE A 112 0.37 -13.38 -7.75
CA ILE A 112 1.53 -13.71 -8.61
C ILE A 112 1.57 -12.71 -9.76
N TRP A 113 2.64 -11.92 -9.82
CA TRP A 113 2.79 -10.84 -10.79
C TRP A 113 3.21 -11.32 -12.18
N GLY A 114 2.53 -10.81 -13.20
CA GLY A 114 3.06 -10.74 -14.56
C GLY A 114 4.03 -9.57 -14.74
N ARG A 115 4.33 -9.20 -15.99
CA ARG A 115 5.11 -8.00 -16.33
C ARG A 115 4.23 -6.75 -16.27
N ILE A 116 4.22 -6.07 -15.12
CA ILE A 116 3.38 -4.88 -14.86
C ILE A 116 3.71 -3.74 -15.82
N SER A 117 4.99 -3.51 -16.11
CA SER A 117 5.46 -2.43 -16.99
C SER A 117 4.84 -2.47 -18.39
N GLU A 118 4.60 -3.66 -18.94
CA GLU A 118 3.95 -3.84 -20.23
C GLU A 118 2.49 -3.32 -20.22
N PHE A 119 1.77 -3.54 -19.12
CA PHE A 119 0.40 -3.02 -18.96
C PHE A 119 0.41 -1.50 -18.77
N LEU A 120 1.34 -0.98 -17.96
CA LEU A 120 1.47 0.46 -17.74
C LEU A 120 1.81 1.21 -19.04
N LYS A 121 2.74 0.68 -19.83
CA LYS A 121 3.10 1.22 -21.15
C LYS A 121 1.90 1.25 -22.10
N LYS A 122 1.14 0.14 -22.18
CA LYS A 122 -0.09 0.06 -23.01
C LYS A 122 -1.15 1.08 -22.62
N LYS A 123 -1.14 1.58 -21.38
CA LYS A 123 -2.06 2.60 -20.86
C LYS A 123 -1.48 4.01 -20.86
N SER A 124 -0.34 4.23 -21.51
CA SER A 124 0.36 5.53 -21.59
C SER A 124 0.73 6.13 -20.23
N PHE A 125 1.03 5.27 -19.24
CA PHE A 125 1.36 5.71 -17.88
C PHE A 125 2.63 6.57 -17.82
N TYR A 126 3.62 6.26 -18.65
CA TYR A 126 4.92 6.92 -18.63
C TYR A 126 4.90 8.29 -19.34
N GLU A 127 3.90 8.52 -20.18
CA GLU A 127 3.69 9.74 -20.95
C GLU A 127 2.71 10.71 -20.28
N LYS A 128 1.76 10.20 -19.48
CA LYS A 128 0.70 11.00 -18.83
C LYS A 128 0.82 10.99 -17.32
N ASN A 129 0.40 12.06 -16.66
CA ASN A 129 0.33 12.11 -15.20
C ASN A 129 -1.03 11.62 -14.71
N TYR A 130 -0.99 10.61 -13.86
CA TYR A 130 -2.15 10.08 -13.15
C TYR A 130 -1.99 10.36 -11.67
N ASP A 131 -3.08 10.75 -11.01
CA ASP A 131 -3.12 10.91 -9.56
C ASP A 131 -3.30 9.56 -8.85
N LYS A 132 -4.05 8.64 -9.49
CA LYS A 132 -4.33 7.28 -9.01
C LYS A 132 -4.34 6.30 -10.19
N VAL A 133 -3.83 5.10 -9.97
CA VAL A 133 -3.86 3.96 -10.88
C VAL A 133 -4.32 2.70 -10.12
N GLY A 134 -5.17 1.89 -10.75
CA GLY A 134 -5.77 0.70 -10.14
C GLY A 134 -7.10 1.01 -9.41
N TYR A 135 -7.81 -0.05 -9.03
CA TYR A 135 -9.16 0.06 -8.46
C TYR A 135 -9.40 -0.73 -7.17
N LEU A 136 -8.87 -1.96 -7.07
CA LEU A 136 -9.12 -2.88 -5.95
C LEU A 136 -7.86 -3.11 -5.10
N GLY A 137 -8.01 -3.62 -3.88
CA GLY A 137 -6.99 -3.70 -2.83
C GLY A 137 -5.69 -4.41 -3.23
N HIS A 138 -5.77 -5.32 -4.20
CA HIS A 138 -4.63 -6.11 -4.66
C HIS A 138 -3.54 -5.33 -5.38
N PHE A 139 -3.87 -4.21 -6.04
CA PHE A 139 -2.91 -3.38 -6.77
C PHE A 139 -3.45 -1.97 -7.01
N GLN A 140 -2.97 -1.01 -6.22
CA GLN A 140 -3.21 0.41 -6.45
C GLN A 140 -1.98 1.23 -6.12
N PHE A 141 -1.79 2.32 -6.86
CA PHE A 141 -0.77 3.30 -6.55
C PHE A 141 -1.20 4.71 -6.96
N PHE A 142 -0.59 5.69 -6.32
CA PHE A 142 -1.00 7.08 -6.28
C PHE A 142 0.23 7.96 -6.46
N SER A 143 0.02 9.13 -7.05
CA SER A 143 1.02 10.19 -7.06
C SER A 143 1.40 10.55 -5.62
N VAL A 144 2.67 10.91 -5.39
CA VAL A 144 3.11 11.42 -4.08
C VAL A 144 2.40 12.70 -3.62
N LYS A 145 1.68 13.38 -4.52
CA LYS A 145 0.80 14.49 -4.16
C LYS A 145 -0.42 14.04 -3.36
N GLU A 146 -0.83 12.79 -3.52
CA GLU A 146 -2.10 12.26 -3.03
C GLU A 146 -1.95 11.45 -1.72
N LYS A 147 -0.89 11.69 -0.94
CA LYS A 147 -0.62 10.98 0.33
C LYS A 147 -1.78 11.03 1.34
N MET A 148 -2.61 12.06 1.26
CA MET A 148 -3.75 12.33 2.16
C MET A 148 -5.12 12.14 1.49
N LEU A 149 -5.17 11.59 0.28
CA LEU A 149 -6.39 11.47 -0.51
C LEU A 149 -7.51 10.72 0.24
N PHE A 150 -7.17 9.75 1.08
CA PHE A 150 -8.12 9.02 1.95
C PHE A 150 -8.98 9.91 2.87
N THR A 151 -8.54 11.15 3.15
CA THR A 151 -9.30 12.11 3.97
C THR A 151 -10.47 12.75 3.24
N GLU A 152 -10.49 12.70 1.90
CA GLU A 152 -11.58 13.23 1.07
C GLU A 152 -12.79 12.27 1.01
N ILE A 153 -12.64 11.05 1.53
CA ILE A 153 -13.74 10.08 1.64
C ILE A 153 -14.60 10.49 2.82
N ILE A 154 -15.61 11.30 2.52
CA ILE A 154 -16.61 11.74 3.47
C ILE A 154 -17.94 11.13 3.05
N ASP A 155 -18.44 10.25 3.90
CA ASP A 155 -19.78 9.70 3.86
C ASP A 155 -20.32 9.72 5.31
N ASP A 156 -21.60 10.03 5.46
CA ASP A 156 -22.31 9.97 6.73
C ASP A 156 -22.48 8.51 7.20
N GLU A 157 -22.30 7.55 6.30
CA GLU A 157 -22.21 6.14 6.60
C GLU A 157 -20.85 5.79 7.25
N LYS A 158 -20.90 5.36 8.52
CA LYS A 158 -19.75 5.01 9.37
C LYS A 158 -18.64 4.20 8.68
N PHE A 159 -18.99 3.29 7.76
CA PHE A 159 -18.04 2.40 7.09
C PHE A 159 -17.21 3.05 5.97
N ARG A 160 -17.36 4.35 5.72
CA ARG A 160 -16.70 5.08 4.63
C ARG A 160 -15.94 6.33 5.10
N ASN A 161 -15.72 6.45 6.41
CA ASN A 161 -14.97 7.55 7.00
C ASN A 161 -13.70 7.01 7.67
N TYR A 162 -12.53 7.50 7.27
CA TYR A 162 -11.26 7.01 7.83
C TYR A 162 -11.19 7.15 9.35
N LYS A 163 -11.79 8.20 9.93
CA LYS A 163 -11.80 8.40 11.39
C LYS A 163 -12.55 7.27 12.09
N TYR A 164 -13.66 6.82 11.51
CA TYR A 164 -14.41 5.69 12.05
C TYR A 164 -13.66 4.38 11.79
N VAL A 165 -13.24 4.13 10.55
CA VAL A 165 -12.56 2.89 10.17
C VAL A 165 -11.29 2.68 11.01
N PHE A 166 -10.49 3.71 11.24
CA PHE A 166 -9.21 3.59 11.95
C PHE A 166 -9.38 3.40 13.46
N THR A 167 -10.53 3.75 14.03
CA THR A 167 -10.80 3.62 15.48
C THR A 167 -11.64 2.40 15.84
N HIS A 168 -11.98 1.53 14.87
CA HIS A 168 -12.80 0.34 15.08
C HIS A 168 -12.09 -0.95 14.66
N LYS A 169 -12.25 -1.98 15.49
CA LYS A 169 -11.51 -3.25 15.38
C LYS A 169 -11.83 -4.11 14.15
N TYR A 170 -13.01 -3.91 13.55
CA TYR A 170 -13.45 -4.72 12.41
C TYR A 170 -12.69 -4.31 11.15
N ALA A 171 -12.55 -5.25 10.21
CA ALA A 171 -12.08 -4.95 8.86
C ALA A 171 -13.22 -4.31 8.07
N TYR A 172 -12.97 -3.17 7.44
CA TYR A 172 -13.97 -2.42 6.67
C TYR A 172 -13.69 -2.43 5.16
N HIS A 173 -12.59 -3.05 4.73
CA HIS A 173 -12.17 -3.10 3.32
C HIS A 173 -12.00 -1.70 2.74
N PHE A 174 -11.39 -0.80 3.51
CA PHE A 174 -11.24 0.61 3.12
C PHE A 174 -10.30 0.81 1.92
N ASP A 175 -9.51 -0.20 1.59
CA ASP A 175 -8.66 -0.28 0.40
C ASP A 175 -9.39 -0.70 -0.88
N GLU A 176 -10.67 -1.07 -0.79
CA GLU A 176 -11.47 -1.60 -1.90
C GLU A 176 -12.44 -0.56 -2.51
N GLU A 177 -13.34 -1.02 -3.39
CA GLU A 177 -14.36 -0.23 -4.08
C GLU A 177 -15.19 0.66 -3.14
N ILE A 178 -15.55 0.14 -1.98
CA ILE A 178 -16.40 0.84 -1.00
C ILE A 178 -15.63 1.86 -0.16
N GLY A 179 -14.30 1.89 -0.24
CA GLY A 179 -13.45 2.88 0.43
C GLY A 179 -12.75 3.77 -0.58
N ILE A 180 -11.43 3.61 -0.73
CA ILE A 180 -10.59 4.43 -1.63
C ILE A 180 -11.01 4.37 -3.10
N GLY A 181 -11.74 3.33 -3.51
CA GLY A 181 -12.34 3.25 -4.84
C GLY A 181 -13.38 4.34 -5.13
N LEU A 182 -14.04 4.91 -4.11
CA LEU A 182 -15.08 5.93 -4.27
C LEU A 182 -14.54 7.24 -4.85
N ILE A 183 -13.29 7.62 -4.53
CA ILE A 183 -12.68 8.86 -5.00
C ILE A 183 -12.50 8.87 -6.52
N ALA A 184 -12.25 7.70 -7.12
CA ALA A 184 -12.11 7.58 -8.56
C ALA A 184 -13.42 7.87 -9.33
N LYS A 185 -14.57 7.89 -8.65
CA LYS A 185 -15.89 8.18 -9.25
C LYS A 185 -16.28 9.67 -9.20
N LYS A 186 -15.61 10.51 -8.37
CA LYS A 186 -16.07 11.87 -8.03
C LYS A 186 -15.36 13.03 -8.76
N ARG A 187 -14.26 12.81 -9.48
CA ARG A 187 -13.61 13.88 -10.29
C ARG A 187 -14.19 13.86 -11.72
N ILE A 188 -15.28 14.59 -11.95
CA ILE A 188 -15.77 15.04 -13.27
C ILE A 188 -15.48 16.53 -13.39
#